data_AF-A0A520F375-F1
#
_entry.id   AF-A0A520F375-F1
#
_cell.length_a   1.000
_cell.length_b   1.000
_cell.length_c   1.000
_cell.angle_alpha   90.00
_cell.angle_beta   90.00
_cell.angle_gamma   90.00
#
_symmetry.space_group_name_H-M   'P 1'
#
loop_
_entity.id
_entity.type
_entity.pdbx_description
1 polymer ?
#
loop_
_entity_poly.entity_id
_entity_poly.type
_entity_poly.pdbx_seq_one_letter_code
_entity_poly.pdbx_strand_id
1 'polypeptide(L)'
;EQVSLPAPWTQIDDTTWAVDPRAFPRSVPEAEISPYPALTAVGTNDDGRDLMLNLEQIGHLAISGTPTATAGVLRALAVELAVSPTADSLHLNLVGYCADLPEAIDNGRITHSEDADTALTTLANHLELDSKILANNDLESIAHARTSYTTSELTAPEIVLIADPVTEAQAGLLADIARHAPRIAFAAVTTESAHTNATWTLKVDDNGSAVLARPGAASAGITVTTLNEESYASVLDLLTTTSREPRIAHKGDNPDIRWEAARLDNDISTDEFITSSDPATFRVVENENLDHAVDRPEPSDSDEVTAEGELPEADHIWIRLLGEPAVTPPSPGPAEGREKSLTEIAALLITTDGGVLAADIDSKIWPHDVEAARTGTAEQEKEAKARLRRRRNEALSRLRKWLGDTETGEPALIKSGDRTGRTPQRLHDAVTTDWDYWQELVNSHPADVDTARLSAALALVTGQPFSSDDPTAYGWADHTKQDMISAVTDVAEELATRYIRGQQVPQDLAAAHTAAETGLEVDIVHEGCWRAAIIATHFSGDTETTQRLIDRMITELDALEEEPEHETKMLLSQLDSTYGSHYRIGAAS
;
A
#
# COMPACT_ATOMS: atom_id res chain seq x y z
N GLU A 1 -16.97 -44.16 6.29
CA GLU A 1 -15.72 -44.71 6.87
C GLU A 1 -15.63 -44.30 8.32
N GLN A 2 -15.12 -45.15 9.21
CA GLN A 2 -14.85 -44.75 10.60
C GLN A 2 -13.57 -43.90 10.58
N VAL A 3 -13.70 -42.60 10.82
CA VAL A 3 -12.58 -41.67 10.81
C VAL A 3 -11.71 -41.95 12.03
N SER A 4 -10.42 -42.23 11.83
CA SER A 4 -9.45 -42.41 12.91
C SER A 4 -8.38 -41.35 12.76
N LEU A 5 -8.25 -40.47 13.75
CA LEU A 5 -7.17 -39.49 13.80
C LEU A 5 -5.88 -40.15 14.34
N PRO A 6 -4.69 -39.76 13.83
CA PRO A 6 -3.43 -40.28 14.35
C PRO A 6 -3.15 -39.75 15.77
N ALA A 7 -2.29 -40.46 16.51
CA ALA A 7 -1.77 -39.96 17.79
C ALA A 7 -1.16 -38.54 17.59
N PRO A 8 -1.32 -37.60 18.54
CA PRO A 8 -1.81 -37.78 19.92
C PRO A 8 -3.33 -37.63 20.12
N TRP A 9 -4.12 -37.55 19.05
CA TRP A 9 -5.58 -37.45 19.18
C TRP A 9 -6.20 -38.71 19.81
N THR A 10 -7.10 -38.50 20.77
CA THR A 10 -7.85 -39.56 21.45
C THR A 10 -9.31 -39.41 21.10
N GLN A 11 -9.91 -40.46 20.55
CA GLN A 11 -11.34 -40.48 20.26
C GLN A 11 -12.15 -40.54 21.56
N ILE A 12 -13.11 -39.62 21.72
CA ILE A 12 -14.03 -39.56 22.86
C ILE A 12 -15.35 -40.25 22.49
N ASP A 13 -15.86 -39.98 21.28
CA ASP A 13 -17.04 -40.62 20.68
C ASP A 13 -16.89 -40.72 19.16
N ASP A 14 -17.93 -41.14 18.43
CA ASP A 14 -17.89 -41.35 16.97
C ASP A 14 -17.53 -40.10 16.15
N THR A 15 -17.68 -38.91 16.73
CA THR A 15 -17.51 -37.60 16.05
C THR A 15 -16.64 -36.60 16.81
N THR A 16 -16.17 -36.97 18.01
CA THR A 16 -15.42 -36.09 18.90
C THR A 16 -14.05 -36.68 19.22
N TRP A 17 -13.01 -35.88 19.01
CA TRP A 17 -11.64 -36.20 19.39
C TRP A 17 -11.10 -35.13 20.34
N ALA A 18 -10.26 -35.55 21.28
CA ALA A 18 -9.59 -34.69 22.23
C ALA A 18 -8.07 -34.88 22.13
N VAL A 19 -7.34 -33.82 22.41
CA VAL A 19 -5.87 -33.84 22.44
C VAL A 19 -5.39 -32.93 23.57
N ASP A 20 -4.34 -33.33 24.28
CA ASP A 20 -3.62 -32.41 25.17
C ASP A 20 -2.72 -31.53 24.31
N PRO A 21 -2.90 -30.20 24.28
CA PRO A 21 -2.05 -29.31 23.49
C PRO A 21 -0.56 -29.47 23.81
N ARG A 22 -0.21 -29.92 25.03
CA ARG A 22 1.18 -30.18 25.44
C ARG A 22 1.82 -31.38 24.71
N ALA A 23 1.03 -32.17 23.99
CA ALA A 23 1.52 -33.27 23.17
C ALA A 23 2.11 -32.81 21.84
N PHE A 24 1.87 -31.55 21.43
CA PHE A 24 2.48 -30.95 20.25
C PHE A 24 3.80 -30.23 20.59
N PRO A 25 4.77 -30.21 19.66
CA PRO A 25 5.98 -29.41 19.84
C PRO A 25 5.62 -27.93 19.99
N ARG A 26 6.34 -27.21 20.87
CA ARG A 26 6.14 -25.76 21.08
C ARG A 26 6.54 -24.91 19.88
N SER A 27 7.38 -25.46 19.00
CA SER A 27 7.74 -24.86 17.72
C SER A 27 6.85 -25.48 16.64
N VAL A 28 5.88 -24.71 16.14
CA VAL A 28 5.14 -25.04 14.93
C VAL A 28 5.94 -24.46 13.76
N PRO A 29 6.13 -25.19 12.64
CA PRO A 29 6.61 -24.56 11.41
C PRO A 29 5.71 -23.38 11.06
N GLU A 30 6.27 -22.27 10.57
CA GLU A 30 5.46 -21.21 9.97
C GLU A 30 4.63 -21.83 8.84
N ALA A 31 3.33 -21.94 9.05
CA ALA A 31 2.40 -22.35 8.02
C ALA A 31 1.96 -21.06 7.31
N GLU A 32 2.33 -20.93 6.04
CA GLU A 32 1.96 -19.77 5.20
C GLU A 32 0.44 -19.61 5.02
N ILE A 33 -0.36 -20.66 5.25
CA ILE A 33 -1.83 -20.62 5.20
C ILE A 33 -2.44 -21.33 6.41
N SER A 34 -3.46 -20.70 7.00
CA SER A 34 -4.30 -21.32 8.01
C SER A 34 -5.09 -22.51 7.46
N PRO A 35 -5.05 -23.71 8.08
CA PRO A 35 -5.82 -24.87 7.61
C PRO A 35 -7.33 -24.69 7.80
N TYR A 36 -7.74 -23.82 8.72
CA TYR A 36 -9.14 -23.53 9.04
C TYR A 36 -9.37 -22.01 9.09
N PRO A 37 -9.36 -21.32 7.93
CA PRO A 37 -9.37 -19.87 7.90
C PRO A 37 -10.65 -19.24 8.43
N ALA A 38 -11.77 -19.97 8.37
CA ALA A 38 -13.06 -19.56 8.92
C ALA A 38 -13.33 -20.11 10.34
N LEU A 39 -12.29 -20.48 11.10
CA LEU A 39 -12.41 -20.90 12.49
C LEU A 39 -12.54 -19.67 13.40
N THR A 40 -13.72 -19.47 13.98
CA THR A 40 -14.04 -18.27 14.76
C THR A 40 -14.51 -18.64 16.16
N ALA A 41 -14.11 -17.86 17.16
CA ALA A 41 -14.63 -17.99 18.53
C ALA A 41 -16.07 -17.47 18.61
N VAL A 42 -16.98 -18.29 19.13
CA VAL A 42 -18.41 -17.94 19.22
C VAL A 42 -18.83 -17.62 20.66
N GLY A 43 -18.08 -18.13 21.63
CA GLY A 43 -18.35 -17.89 23.04
C GLY A 43 -17.72 -18.97 23.92
N THR A 44 -18.26 -19.15 25.12
CA THR A 44 -17.81 -20.15 26.09
C THR A 44 -18.92 -21.14 26.42
N ASN A 45 -18.56 -22.38 26.71
CA ASN A 45 -19.50 -23.37 27.23
C ASN A 45 -19.70 -23.22 28.76
N ASP A 46 -20.60 -24.03 29.34
CA ASP A 46 -20.89 -24.03 30.78
C ASP A 46 -19.66 -24.34 31.67
N ASP A 47 -18.64 -25.00 31.12
CA ASP A 47 -17.38 -25.31 31.80
C ASP A 47 -16.34 -24.16 31.68
N GLY A 48 -16.71 -23.03 31.08
CA GLY A 48 -15.85 -21.87 30.86
C GLY A 48 -14.78 -22.08 29.80
N ARG A 49 -14.97 -23.04 28.88
CA ARG A 49 -14.05 -23.30 27.76
C ARG A 49 -14.53 -22.58 26.51
N ASP A 50 -13.58 -22.02 25.77
CA ASP A 50 -13.86 -21.38 24.48
C ASP A 50 -14.42 -22.40 23.48
N LEU A 51 -15.49 -22.01 22.82
CA LEU A 51 -16.11 -22.73 21.72
C LEU A 51 -15.81 -22.00 20.43
N MET A 52 -15.15 -22.69 19.51
CA MET A 52 -14.87 -22.21 18.16
C MET A 52 -15.67 -23.01 17.13
N LEU A 53 -16.14 -22.33 16.08
CA LEU A 53 -16.83 -22.93 14.95
C LEU A 53 -16.04 -22.71 13.67
N ASN A 54 -15.87 -23.77 12.87
CA ASN A 54 -15.39 -23.62 11.49
C ASN A 54 -16.60 -23.32 10.59
N LEU A 55 -16.80 -22.04 10.26
CA LEU A 55 -17.97 -21.61 9.49
C LEU A 55 -18.00 -22.22 8.08
N GLU A 56 -16.84 -22.40 7.44
CA GLU A 56 -16.74 -23.02 6.11
C GLU A 56 -17.26 -24.46 6.12
N GLN A 57 -16.91 -25.24 7.14
CA GLN A 57 -17.41 -26.61 7.30
C GLN A 57 -18.92 -26.64 7.57
N ILE A 58 -19.44 -25.64 8.29
CA ILE A 58 -20.86 -25.50 8.61
C ILE A 58 -21.67 -25.08 7.38
N GLY A 59 -21.09 -24.22 6.53
CA GLY A 59 -21.68 -23.69 5.30
C GLY A 59 -22.79 -22.66 5.54
N HIS A 60 -23.71 -22.89 6.48
CA HIS A 60 -24.75 -21.92 6.84
C HIS A 60 -25.14 -22.01 8.31
N LEU A 61 -24.95 -20.90 9.04
CA LEU A 61 -25.41 -20.70 10.41
C LEU A 61 -26.55 -19.67 10.44
N ALA A 62 -27.69 -20.01 11.03
CA ALA A 62 -28.77 -19.06 11.30
C ALA A 62 -28.79 -18.62 12.77
N ILE A 63 -28.85 -17.33 13.02
CA ILE A 63 -28.89 -16.75 14.36
C ILE A 63 -30.29 -16.21 14.65
N SER A 64 -30.88 -16.57 15.79
CA SER A 64 -32.18 -16.04 16.20
C SER A 64 -32.17 -15.46 17.60
N GLY A 65 -33.05 -14.51 17.84
CA GLY A 65 -33.07 -13.72 19.08
C GLY A 65 -33.76 -12.39 18.84
N THR A 66 -33.58 -11.45 19.77
CA THR A 66 -33.97 -10.06 19.53
C THR A 66 -33.01 -9.41 18.53
N PRO A 67 -33.43 -8.35 17.81
CA PRO A 67 -32.54 -7.64 16.88
C PRO A 67 -31.25 -7.15 17.53
N THR A 68 -31.32 -6.72 18.80
CA THR A 68 -30.15 -6.28 19.56
C THR A 68 -29.18 -7.43 19.84
N ALA A 69 -29.71 -8.60 20.26
CA ALA A 69 -28.90 -9.77 20.56
C ALA A 69 -28.22 -10.32 19.29
N THR A 70 -28.96 -10.45 18.19
CA THR A 70 -28.41 -10.98 16.93
C THR A 70 -27.40 -10.02 16.30
N ALA A 71 -27.66 -8.72 16.31
CA ALA A 71 -26.71 -7.72 15.84
C ALA A 71 -25.42 -7.72 16.67
N GLY A 72 -25.53 -7.90 17.99
CA GLY A 72 -24.37 -8.00 18.87
C GLY A 72 -23.45 -9.17 18.53
N VAL A 73 -24.02 -10.35 18.24
CA VAL A 73 -23.26 -11.53 17.81
C VAL A 73 -22.66 -11.35 16.42
N LEU A 74 -23.41 -10.78 15.46
CA LEU A 74 -22.90 -10.52 14.11
C LEU A 74 -21.73 -9.54 14.12
N ARG A 75 -21.79 -8.44 14.90
CA ARG A 75 -20.66 -7.52 15.07
C ARG A 75 -19.44 -8.21 15.67
N ALA A 76 -19.64 -9.06 16.68
CA ALA A 76 -18.55 -9.83 17.28
C ALA A 76 -17.89 -10.77 16.26
N LEU A 77 -18.68 -11.51 15.47
CA LEU A 77 -18.17 -12.38 14.41
C LEU A 77 -17.44 -11.59 13.31
N ALA A 78 -17.97 -10.44 12.90
CA ALA A 78 -17.34 -9.59 11.89
C ALA A 78 -15.96 -9.12 12.36
N VAL A 79 -15.87 -8.59 13.59
CA VAL A 79 -14.60 -8.14 14.17
C VAL A 79 -13.62 -9.30 14.35
N GLU A 80 -14.06 -10.43 14.92
CA GLU A 80 -13.23 -11.61 15.13
C GLU A 80 -12.63 -12.12 13.81
N LEU A 81 -13.44 -12.27 12.76
CA LEU A 81 -12.96 -12.70 11.44
C LEU A 81 -12.09 -11.63 10.77
N ALA A 82 -12.34 -10.35 11.03
CA ALA A 82 -11.56 -9.24 10.49
C ALA A 82 -10.19 -9.08 11.13
N VAL A 83 -9.96 -9.58 12.34
CA VAL A 83 -8.71 -9.39 13.11
C VAL A 83 -7.98 -10.68 13.44
N SER A 84 -8.64 -11.84 13.27
CA SER A 84 -8.05 -13.13 13.61
C SER A 84 -6.83 -13.43 12.71
N PRO A 85 -5.66 -13.76 13.29
CA PRO A 85 -4.49 -14.16 12.52
C PRO A 85 -4.72 -15.41 11.68
N THR A 86 -5.65 -16.28 12.10
CA THR A 86 -5.98 -17.48 11.34
C THR A 86 -6.93 -17.21 10.19
N ALA A 87 -7.50 -16.01 10.09
CA ALA A 87 -8.47 -15.61 9.07
C ALA A 87 -7.84 -14.73 7.97
N ASP A 88 -6.50 -14.60 7.94
CA ASP A 88 -5.74 -13.80 6.98
C ASP A 88 -6.14 -14.02 5.51
N SER A 89 -6.47 -15.25 5.14
CA SER A 89 -6.74 -15.65 3.76
C SER A 89 -8.23 -15.66 3.35
N LEU A 90 -9.16 -15.10 4.13
CA LEU A 90 -10.60 -15.11 3.79
C LEU A 90 -11.10 -13.77 3.24
N HIS A 91 -12.18 -13.82 2.48
CA HIS A 91 -12.96 -12.65 2.07
C HIS A 91 -14.22 -12.53 2.92
N LEU A 92 -14.44 -11.35 3.51
CA LEU A 92 -15.56 -11.07 4.40
C LEU A 92 -16.51 -10.05 3.76
N ASN A 93 -17.74 -10.47 3.48
CA ASN A 93 -18.78 -9.64 2.91
C ASN A 93 -19.82 -9.31 3.99
N LEU A 94 -19.85 -8.04 4.43
CA LEU A 94 -20.75 -7.52 5.46
C LEU A 94 -21.96 -6.87 4.80
N VAL A 95 -23.17 -7.32 5.16
CA VAL A 95 -24.40 -6.83 4.54
C VAL A 95 -25.32 -6.15 5.54
N GLY A 96 -25.51 -4.84 5.36
CA GLY A 96 -26.42 -4.00 6.14
C GLY A 96 -25.89 -3.58 7.51
N TYR A 97 -24.61 -3.81 7.83
CA TYR A 97 -24.00 -3.42 9.10
C TYR A 97 -22.47 -3.34 9.01
N CYS A 98 -21.83 -2.69 10.01
CA CYS A 98 -20.38 -2.53 10.10
C CYS A 98 -19.75 -1.89 8.85
N ALA A 99 -20.43 -0.89 8.26
CA ALA A 99 -19.98 -0.20 7.05
C ALA A 99 -18.60 0.44 7.16
N ASP A 100 -18.19 0.80 8.38
CA ASP A 100 -16.91 1.46 8.67
C ASP A 100 -15.75 0.47 8.88
N LEU A 101 -16.04 -0.84 9.03
CA LEU A 101 -15.02 -1.86 9.30
C LEU A 101 -14.04 -2.07 8.13
N PRO A 102 -14.46 -2.07 6.85
CA PRO A 102 -13.54 -2.15 5.72
C PRO A 102 -12.47 -1.04 5.73
N GLU A 103 -12.87 0.20 5.98
CA GLU A 103 -11.95 1.35 6.01
C GLU A 103 -10.99 1.28 7.21
N ALA A 104 -11.46 0.81 8.36
CA ALA A 104 -10.61 0.69 9.54
C ALA A 104 -9.52 -0.39 9.43
N ILE A 105 -9.71 -1.40 8.58
CA ILE A 105 -8.78 -2.53 8.40
C ILE A 105 -7.94 -2.38 7.13
N ASP A 106 -8.49 -1.78 6.07
CA ASP A 106 -7.84 -1.38 4.81
C ASP A 106 -6.86 -2.40 4.19
N ASN A 107 -7.26 -3.67 4.11
CA ASN A 107 -6.47 -4.73 3.44
C ASN A 107 -7.18 -5.33 2.23
N GLY A 108 -8.29 -4.73 1.79
CA GLY A 108 -9.06 -5.15 0.62
C GLY A 108 -9.84 -6.46 0.76
N ARG A 109 -9.73 -7.21 1.87
CA ARG A 109 -10.41 -8.50 2.05
C ARG A 109 -11.83 -8.37 2.63
N ILE A 110 -12.17 -7.22 3.19
CA ILE A 110 -13.47 -6.93 3.77
C ILE A 110 -14.23 -6.01 2.84
N THR A 111 -15.46 -6.39 2.49
CA THR A 111 -16.36 -5.57 1.69
C THR A 111 -17.64 -5.31 2.48
N HIS A 112 -18.22 -4.13 2.29
CA HIS A 112 -19.54 -3.81 2.80
C HIS A 112 -20.52 -3.60 1.65
N SER A 113 -21.76 -4.04 1.83
CA SER A 113 -22.87 -3.79 0.91
C SER A 113 -24.13 -3.44 1.68
N GLU A 114 -24.90 -2.46 1.20
CA GLU A 114 -26.20 -2.14 1.77
C GLU A 114 -27.25 -3.21 1.45
N ASP A 115 -27.11 -3.91 0.32
CA ASP A 115 -28.09 -4.86 -0.21
C ASP A 115 -27.49 -6.26 -0.44
N ALA A 116 -28.19 -7.28 0.07
CA ALA A 116 -27.82 -8.68 -0.06
C ALA A 116 -27.94 -9.20 -1.50
N ASP A 117 -28.86 -8.68 -2.32
CA ASP A 117 -29.09 -9.24 -3.67
C ASP A 117 -27.86 -9.09 -4.57
N THR A 118 -27.23 -7.91 -4.52
CA THR A 118 -26.01 -7.61 -5.29
C THR A 118 -24.83 -8.46 -4.82
N ALA A 119 -24.64 -8.57 -3.50
CA ALA A 119 -23.55 -9.34 -2.90
C ALA A 119 -23.70 -10.85 -3.25
N LEU A 120 -24.88 -11.42 -3.03
CA LEU A 120 -25.15 -12.84 -3.28
C LEU A 120 -25.09 -13.20 -4.76
N THR A 121 -25.56 -12.32 -5.66
CA THR A 121 -25.46 -12.56 -7.11
C THR A 121 -24.01 -12.61 -7.57
N THR A 122 -23.17 -11.71 -7.04
CA THR A 122 -21.73 -11.67 -7.34
C THR A 122 -21.04 -12.94 -6.83
N LEU A 123 -21.30 -13.32 -5.58
CA LEU A 123 -20.77 -14.54 -4.95
C LEU A 123 -21.21 -15.80 -5.70
N ALA A 124 -22.48 -15.91 -6.09
CA ALA A 124 -22.99 -17.08 -6.80
C ALA A 124 -22.27 -17.32 -8.13
N ASN A 125 -22.11 -16.27 -8.94
CA ASN A 125 -21.39 -16.37 -10.21
C ASN A 125 -19.90 -16.72 -10.00
N HIS A 126 -19.28 -16.17 -8.96
CA HIS A 126 -17.88 -16.41 -8.63
C HIS A 126 -17.64 -17.87 -8.23
N LEU A 127 -18.39 -18.36 -7.24
CA LEU A 127 -18.20 -19.69 -6.67
C LEU A 127 -18.60 -20.81 -7.64
N GLU A 128 -19.51 -20.55 -8.58
CA GLU A 128 -19.79 -21.47 -9.68
C GLU A 128 -18.57 -21.65 -10.60
N LEU A 129 -17.80 -20.59 -10.86
CA LEU A 129 -16.56 -20.68 -11.65
C LEU A 129 -15.47 -21.45 -10.89
N ASP A 130 -15.30 -21.20 -9.60
CA ASP A 130 -14.30 -21.87 -8.78
C ASP A 130 -14.57 -23.37 -8.69
N SER A 131 -15.83 -23.73 -8.44
CA SER A 131 -16.29 -25.12 -8.47
C SER A 131 -15.94 -25.83 -9.78
N LYS A 132 -16.16 -25.17 -10.92
CA LYS A 132 -15.80 -25.71 -12.25
C LYS A 132 -14.29 -25.83 -12.44
N ILE A 133 -13.51 -24.88 -11.94
CA ILE A 133 -12.04 -24.91 -12.00
C ILE A 133 -11.54 -26.12 -11.21
N LEU A 134 -11.97 -26.30 -9.97
CA LEU A 134 -11.54 -27.44 -9.13
C LEU A 134 -11.97 -28.77 -9.75
N ALA A 135 -13.19 -28.85 -10.28
CA ALA A 135 -13.68 -30.04 -10.98
C ALA A 135 -12.82 -30.40 -12.20
N ASN A 136 -12.37 -29.41 -12.98
CA ASN A 136 -11.53 -29.64 -14.16
C ASN A 136 -10.08 -30.03 -13.83
N ASN A 137 -9.64 -29.83 -12.58
CA ASN A 137 -8.32 -30.19 -12.10
C ASN A 137 -8.34 -31.47 -11.23
N ASP A 138 -9.42 -32.25 -11.29
CA ASP A 138 -9.61 -33.49 -10.52
C ASP A 138 -9.50 -33.29 -8.98
N LEU A 139 -9.81 -32.08 -8.50
CA LEU A 139 -9.85 -31.76 -7.08
C LEU A 139 -11.26 -31.98 -6.52
N GLU A 140 -11.35 -32.91 -5.56
CA GLU A 140 -12.63 -33.38 -5.03
C GLU A 140 -13.24 -32.45 -3.97
N SER A 141 -12.44 -31.60 -3.32
CA SER A 141 -12.86 -30.66 -2.28
C SER A 141 -11.88 -29.50 -2.10
N ILE A 142 -12.31 -28.43 -1.42
CA ILE A 142 -11.44 -27.33 -0.98
C ILE A 142 -10.34 -27.80 -0.03
N ALA A 143 -10.65 -28.74 0.87
CA ALA A 143 -9.64 -29.30 1.77
C ALA A 143 -8.51 -29.98 0.98
N HIS A 144 -8.84 -30.70 -0.10
CA HIS A 144 -7.85 -31.27 -1.03
C HIS A 144 -7.15 -30.18 -1.87
N ALA A 145 -7.84 -29.12 -2.24
CA ALA A 145 -7.24 -27.98 -2.93
C ALA A 145 -6.17 -27.28 -2.07
N ARG A 146 -6.41 -27.08 -0.76
CA ARG A 146 -5.44 -26.48 0.18
C ARG A 146 -4.17 -27.32 0.38
N THR A 147 -4.23 -28.64 0.18
CA THR A 147 -3.00 -29.47 0.19
C THR A 147 -2.21 -29.38 -1.12
N SER A 148 -2.82 -28.84 -2.17
CA SER A 148 -2.26 -28.81 -3.53
C SER A 148 -1.83 -27.41 -3.95
N TYR A 149 -2.46 -26.36 -3.40
CA TYR A 149 -2.22 -24.96 -3.71
C TYR A 149 -1.80 -24.20 -2.45
N THR A 150 -0.65 -23.52 -2.51
CA THR A 150 -0.06 -22.77 -1.39
C THR A 150 -0.35 -21.27 -1.38
N THR A 151 -0.89 -20.68 -2.46
CA THR A 151 -1.15 -19.22 -2.54
C THR A 151 -2.35 -18.87 -3.45
N SER A 152 -3.42 -19.67 -3.42
CA SER A 152 -4.56 -19.51 -4.34
C SER A 152 -5.82 -19.00 -3.65
N GLU A 153 -6.40 -17.92 -4.18
CA GLU A 153 -7.73 -17.42 -3.80
C GLU A 153 -8.84 -18.44 -4.01
N LEU A 154 -8.63 -19.45 -4.87
CA LEU A 154 -9.57 -20.57 -5.01
C LEU A 154 -9.80 -21.32 -3.69
N THR A 155 -8.87 -21.17 -2.74
CA THR A 155 -8.93 -21.79 -1.42
C THR A 155 -9.30 -20.81 -0.31
N ALA A 156 -9.44 -19.52 -0.63
CA ALA A 156 -9.89 -18.49 0.30
C ALA A 156 -11.41 -18.62 0.53
N PRO A 157 -11.88 -18.75 1.79
CA PRO A 157 -13.32 -18.73 2.05
C PRO A 157 -13.95 -17.39 1.73
N GLU A 158 -15.08 -17.44 1.03
CA GLU A 158 -16.02 -16.33 0.92
C GLU A 158 -17.04 -16.44 2.04
N ILE A 159 -16.96 -15.53 3.01
CA ILE A 159 -17.87 -15.46 4.15
C ILE A 159 -18.83 -14.30 3.92
N VAL A 160 -20.14 -14.56 4.02
CA VAL A 160 -21.17 -13.52 3.97
C VAL A 160 -21.93 -13.47 5.29
N LEU A 161 -21.96 -12.29 5.91
CA LEU A 161 -22.69 -12.04 7.16
C LEU A 161 -23.84 -11.07 6.85
N ILE A 162 -25.09 -11.51 7.07
CA ILE A 162 -26.29 -10.75 6.72
C ILE A 162 -27.07 -10.44 7.99
N ALA A 163 -27.20 -9.15 8.31
CA ALA A 163 -27.95 -8.68 9.47
C ALA A 163 -29.47 -8.76 9.24
N ASP A 164 -29.93 -8.35 8.06
CA ASP A 164 -31.36 -8.32 7.75
C ASP A 164 -31.95 -9.71 7.47
N PRO A 165 -33.24 -9.93 7.80
CA PRO A 165 -33.92 -11.17 7.49
C PRO A 165 -33.90 -11.46 5.98
N VAL A 166 -33.37 -12.63 5.59
CA VAL A 166 -33.25 -12.99 4.17
C VAL A 166 -34.61 -13.23 3.52
N THR A 167 -34.76 -12.73 2.30
CA THR A 167 -35.93 -12.98 1.44
C THR A 167 -35.92 -14.41 0.90
N GLU A 168 -37.05 -14.85 0.34
CA GLU A 168 -37.14 -16.18 -0.31
C GLU A 168 -36.15 -16.33 -1.48
N ALA A 169 -35.95 -15.27 -2.26
CA ALA A 169 -35.01 -15.28 -3.39
C ALA A 169 -33.55 -15.40 -2.90
N GLN A 170 -33.18 -14.64 -1.87
CA GLN A 170 -31.84 -14.68 -1.26
C GLN A 170 -31.55 -16.04 -0.62
N ALA A 171 -32.53 -16.62 0.08
CA ALA A 171 -32.42 -17.97 0.63
C ALA A 171 -32.22 -19.02 -0.49
N GLY A 172 -32.90 -18.84 -1.63
CA GLY A 172 -32.70 -19.65 -2.83
C GLY A 172 -31.27 -19.55 -3.37
N LEU A 173 -30.71 -18.33 -3.47
CA LEU A 173 -29.33 -18.12 -3.90
C LEU A 173 -28.31 -18.75 -2.95
N LEU A 174 -28.48 -18.60 -1.64
CA LEU A 174 -27.62 -19.22 -0.64
C LEU A 174 -27.64 -20.75 -0.75
N ALA A 175 -28.83 -21.34 -0.90
CA ALA A 175 -28.96 -22.77 -1.13
C ALA A 175 -28.30 -23.21 -2.45
N ASP A 176 -28.43 -22.40 -3.51
CA ASP A 176 -27.82 -22.67 -4.80
C ASP A 176 -26.29 -22.65 -4.75
N ILE A 177 -25.70 -21.69 -4.02
CA ILE A 177 -24.26 -21.64 -3.74
C ILE A 177 -23.85 -22.91 -2.99
N ALA A 178 -24.51 -23.23 -1.88
CA ALA A 178 -24.16 -24.36 -1.02
C ALA A 178 -24.16 -25.72 -1.73
N ARG A 179 -24.90 -25.89 -2.83
CA ARG A 179 -24.86 -27.11 -3.66
C ARG A 179 -23.50 -27.38 -4.30
N HIS A 180 -22.64 -26.37 -4.44
CA HIS A 180 -21.31 -26.55 -4.98
C HIS A 180 -20.29 -27.04 -3.94
N ALA A 181 -20.66 -27.10 -2.65
CA ALA A 181 -19.86 -27.75 -1.63
C ALA A 181 -19.67 -29.26 -1.96
N PRO A 182 -18.52 -29.87 -1.64
CA PRO A 182 -17.38 -29.31 -0.89
C PRO A 182 -16.32 -28.63 -1.78
N ARG A 183 -16.66 -28.25 -3.02
CA ARG A 183 -15.73 -27.68 -4.02
C ARG A 183 -15.78 -26.16 -4.10
N ILE A 184 -16.32 -25.51 -3.08
CA ILE A 184 -16.24 -24.07 -2.90
C ILE A 184 -15.95 -23.80 -1.43
N ALA A 185 -15.22 -22.72 -1.17
CA ALA A 185 -14.91 -22.26 0.17
C ALA A 185 -15.93 -21.17 0.52
N PHE A 186 -17.05 -21.54 1.15
CA PHE A 186 -18.15 -20.61 1.39
C PHE A 186 -18.82 -20.84 2.73
N ALA A 187 -19.18 -19.74 3.40
CA ALA A 187 -20.12 -19.78 4.50
C ALA A 187 -21.05 -18.57 4.53
N ALA A 188 -22.28 -18.79 4.97
CA ALA A 188 -23.22 -17.73 5.30
C ALA A 188 -23.57 -17.73 6.78
N VAL A 189 -23.67 -16.54 7.37
CA VAL A 189 -24.30 -16.33 8.67
C VAL A 189 -25.44 -15.35 8.49
N THR A 190 -26.66 -15.76 8.80
CA THR A 190 -27.87 -14.95 8.59
C THR A 190 -28.68 -14.86 9.86
N THR A 191 -29.48 -13.81 10.01
CA THR A 191 -30.57 -13.84 10.99
C THR A 191 -31.66 -14.82 10.55
N GLU A 192 -32.32 -15.47 11.51
CA GLU A 192 -33.37 -16.45 11.22
C GLU A 192 -34.59 -15.75 10.60
N SER A 193 -35.00 -16.25 9.44
CA SER A 193 -36.21 -15.84 8.74
C SER A 193 -37.07 -17.06 8.40
N ALA A 194 -38.33 -16.82 8.02
CA ALA A 194 -39.24 -17.89 7.57
C ALA A 194 -38.72 -18.68 6.35
N HIS A 195 -37.72 -18.16 5.64
CA HIS A 195 -37.12 -18.76 4.46
C HIS A 195 -35.74 -19.36 4.72
N THR A 196 -35.18 -19.17 5.92
CA THR A 196 -33.84 -19.66 6.27
C THR A 196 -33.90 -21.16 6.58
N ASN A 197 -33.18 -21.97 5.80
CA ASN A 197 -33.13 -23.43 5.96
C ASN A 197 -31.75 -23.92 6.47
N ALA A 198 -31.15 -23.16 7.40
CA ALA A 198 -29.87 -23.54 7.99
C ALA A 198 -30.03 -24.78 8.89
N THR A 199 -29.11 -25.73 8.77
CA THR A 199 -29.12 -26.93 9.62
C THR A 199 -28.46 -26.70 10.97
N TRP A 200 -27.62 -25.67 11.06
CA TRP A 200 -27.04 -25.17 12.30
C TRP A 200 -27.75 -23.88 12.69
N THR A 201 -28.22 -23.81 13.94
CA THR A 201 -28.88 -22.62 14.46
C THR A 201 -28.31 -22.21 15.82
N LEU A 202 -28.23 -20.91 16.05
CA LEU A 202 -27.79 -20.32 17.31
C LEU A 202 -28.90 -19.39 17.82
N LYS A 203 -29.61 -19.84 18.84
CA LYS A 203 -30.66 -19.04 19.48
C LYS A 203 -30.08 -18.29 20.66
N VAL A 204 -30.12 -16.95 20.62
CA VAL A 204 -29.47 -16.04 21.55
C VAL A 204 -30.52 -15.25 22.33
N ASP A 205 -30.34 -15.21 23.65
CA ASP A 205 -31.11 -14.39 24.57
C ASP A 205 -30.37 -13.07 24.86
N ASP A 206 -31.11 -12.04 25.30
CA ASP A 206 -30.55 -10.69 25.57
C ASP A 206 -29.46 -10.65 26.65
N ASN A 207 -29.38 -11.68 27.49
CA ASN A 207 -28.37 -11.79 28.54
C ASN A 207 -27.06 -12.46 28.05
N GLY A 208 -26.96 -12.78 26.76
CA GLY A 208 -25.79 -13.46 26.17
C GLY A 208 -25.80 -14.97 26.34
N SER A 209 -26.81 -15.56 27.01
CA SER A 209 -27.02 -17.00 26.97
C SER A 209 -27.52 -17.41 25.59
N ALA A 210 -27.05 -18.53 25.07
CA ALA A 210 -27.50 -19.06 23.80
C ALA A 210 -27.53 -20.59 23.77
N VAL A 211 -28.29 -21.11 22.82
CA VAL A 211 -28.40 -22.54 22.53
C VAL A 211 -27.97 -22.78 21.09
N LEU A 212 -26.88 -23.53 20.92
CA LEU A 212 -26.40 -23.99 19.63
C LEU A 212 -27.03 -25.34 19.30
N ALA A 213 -27.81 -25.41 18.22
CA ALA A 213 -28.37 -26.64 17.68
C ALA A 213 -27.59 -27.08 16.45
N ARG A 214 -27.27 -28.38 16.38
CA ARG A 214 -26.47 -28.98 15.31
C ARG A 214 -27.04 -30.33 14.86
N PRO A 215 -26.90 -30.70 13.58
CA PRO A 215 -27.48 -31.94 13.07
C PRO A 215 -26.93 -33.18 13.76
N GLY A 216 -27.82 -34.08 14.19
CA GLY A 216 -27.44 -35.39 14.71
C GLY A 216 -26.81 -35.39 16.11
N ALA A 217 -26.81 -34.26 16.83
CA ALA A 217 -26.28 -34.15 18.18
C ALA A 217 -27.17 -33.31 19.10
N ALA A 218 -26.97 -33.46 20.42
CA ALA A 218 -27.68 -32.66 21.41
C ALA A 218 -27.28 -31.19 21.31
N SER A 219 -28.24 -30.29 21.57
CA SER A 219 -27.99 -28.86 21.65
C SER A 219 -27.02 -28.55 22.79
N ALA A 220 -26.16 -27.54 22.59
CA ALA A 220 -25.20 -27.08 23.59
C ALA A 220 -25.61 -25.70 24.12
N GLY A 221 -25.62 -25.54 25.44
CA GLY A 221 -25.72 -24.23 26.09
C GLY A 221 -24.37 -23.52 26.04
N ILE A 222 -24.39 -22.25 25.64
CA ILE A 222 -23.19 -21.41 25.54
C ILE A 222 -23.49 -19.99 26.03
N THR A 223 -22.46 -19.29 26.48
CA THR A 223 -22.49 -17.84 26.64
C THR A 223 -21.78 -17.24 25.42
N VAL A 224 -22.52 -16.56 24.56
CA VAL A 224 -21.98 -16.00 23.31
C VAL A 224 -21.15 -14.76 23.55
N THR A 225 -20.11 -14.58 22.74
CA THR A 225 -19.43 -13.30 22.60
C THR A 225 -20.36 -12.34 21.86
N THR A 226 -20.56 -11.14 22.40
CA THR A 226 -21.42 -10.11 21.82
C THR A 226 -20.72 -8.76 21.89
N LEU A 227 -20.93 -7.94 20.87
CA LEU A 227 -20.35 -6.62 20.76
C LEU A 227 -21.47 -5.59 20.54
N ASN A 228 -21.73 -4.79 21.58
CA ASN A 228 -22.67 -3.67 21.46
C ASN A 228 -22.05 -2.50 20.65
N GLU A 229 -22.86 -1.51 20.29
CA GLU A 229 -22.40 -0.40 19.42
C GLU A 229 -21.30 0.45 20.05
N GLU A 230 -21.36 0.71 21.36
CA GLU A 230 -20.35 1.49 22.07
C GLU A 230 -18.99 0.77 22.12
N SER A 231 -19.01 -0.54 22.38
CA SER A 231 -17.81 -1.38 22.38
C SER A 231 -17.28 -1.56 20.98
N TYR A 232 -18.16 -1.70 19.98
CA TYR A 232 -17.77 -1.73 18.57
C TYR A 232 -17.09 -0.43 18.14
N ALA A 233 -17.63 0.73 18.50
CA ALA A 233 -17.00 2.01 18.21
C ALA A 233 -15.63 2.14 18.89
N SER A 234 -15.49 1.63 20.12
CA SER A 234 -14.21 1.62 20.84
C SER A 234 -13.18 0.69 20.18
N VAL A 235 -13.63 -0.47 19.69
CA VAL A 235 -12.77 -1.39 18.92
C VAL A 235 -12.40 -0.76 17.58
N LEU A 236 -13.33 -0.08 16.91
CA LEU A 236 -13.07 0.59 15.64
C LEU A 236 -12.05 1.72 15.82
N ASP A 237 -12.18 2.53 16.88
CA ASP A 237 -11.21 3.58 17.24
C ASP A 237 -9.83 2.99 17.54
N LEU A 238 -9.78 1.86 18.27
CA LEU A 238 -8.55 1.12 18.47
C LEU A 238 -7.97 0.65 17.14
N LEU A 239 -8.79 0.03 16.28
CA LEU A 239 -8.38 -0.50 14.99
C LEU A 239 -7.92 0.59 14.04
N THR A 240 -8.56 1.76 13.97
CA THR A 240 -8.07 2.87 13.14
C THR A 240 -6.78 3.48 13.70
N THR A 241 -6.62 3.47 15.03
CA THR A 241 -5.37 3.88 15.71
C THR A 241 -4.26 2.84 15.52
N THR A 242 -4.57 1.54 15.46
CA THR A 242 -3.60 0.46 15.27
C THR A 242 -3.41 0.04 13.80
N SER A 243 -4.32 0.35 12.90
CA SER A 243 -4.07 0.30 11.44
C SER A 243 -3.22 1.51 11.02
N ARG A 244 -3.18 2.54 11.88
CA ARG A 244 -2.05 3.44 12.03
C ARG A 244 -0.98 2.84 12.98
N GLU A 245 -0.62 1.57 12.83
CA GLU A 245 0.63 1.05 13.42
C GLU A 245 1.74 0.99 12.39
N PRO A 246 2.97 1.23 12.86
CA PRO A 246 4.09 1.59 12.03
C PRO A 246 4.43 0.43 11.12
N ARG A 247 4.83 0.78 9.89
CA ARG A 247 5.66 -0.06 9.03
C ARG A 247 6.65 -0.82 9.92
N ILE A 248 6.45 -2.14 10.07
CA ILE A 248 7.47 -2.99 10.67
C ILE A 248 8.61 -2.94 9.67
N ALA A 249 9.64 -2.20 10.04
CA ALA A 249 10.91 -2.11 9.37
C ALA A 249 11.34 -3.52 8.96
N HIS A 250 11.47 -3.74 7.65
CA HIS A 250 12.63 -4.49 7.20
C HIS A 250 13.83 -3.85 7.90
N LYS A 251 14.59 -4.68 8.60
CA LYS A 251 15.78 -4.29 9.33
C LYS A 251 16.67 -3.43 8.42
N GLY A 252 16.61 -2.12 8.69
CA GLY A 252 16.98 -1.03 7.80
C GLY A 252 16.18 0.19 8.28
N ASP A 253 16.60 0.75 9.41
CA ASP A 253 15.94 1.85 10.11
C ASP A 253 15.65 3.05 9.19
N ASN A 254 14.38 3.35 8.92
CA ASN A 254 13.93 4.73 8.75
C ASN A 254 12.39 4.90 8.84
N PRO A 255 11.84 5.67 9.80
CA PRO A 255 10.41 5.99 9.86
C PRO A 255 9.96 6.89 8.69
N ASP A 256 8.68 6.79 8.31
CA ASP A 256 8.01 7.64 7.32
C ASP A 256 8.35 9.13 7.50
N ILE A 257 9.24 9.63 6.64
CA ILE A 257 9.58 11.04 6.58
C ILE A 257 8.59 11.72 5.65
N ARG A 258 7.39 11.95 6.17
CA ARG A 258 6.51 12.98 5.63
C ARG A 258 6.85 14.26 6.37
N TRP A 259 7.63 15.15 5.76
CA TRP A 259 7.79 16.53 6.24
C TRP A 259 6.52 17.37 6.02
N GLU A 260 5.36 16.75 5.80
CA GLU A 260 4.06 17.41 5.65
C GLU A 260 3.85 18.37 6.83
N ALA A 261 3.97 19.66 6.50
CA ALA A 261 3.79 20.85 7.34
C ALA A 261 5.00 21.41 8.11
N ALA A 262 6.22 20.90 7.91
CA ALA A 262 7.41 21.68 8.23
C ALA A 262 7.83 22.41 6.93
N ARG A 263 7.62 23.74 6.86
CA ARG A 263 8.51 24.56 6.02
C ARG A 263 9.93 24.08 6.31
N LEU A 264 10.80 23.95 5.31
CA LEU A 264 12.23 23.86 5.59
C LEU A 264 12.54 24.88 6.71
N ASP A 265 13.13 24.43 7.80
CA ASP A 265 13.71 25.32 8.82
C ASP A 265 14.80 26.25 8.21
N ASN A 266 15.10 26.08 6.92
CA ASN A 266 16.02 26.86 6.10
C ASN A 266 15.29 27.52 4.92
N ASP A 267 14.38 28.46 5.20
CA ASP A 267 14.21 29.55 4.25
C ASP A 267 15.58 30.26 4.16
N ILE A 268 16.13 30.44 2.96
CA ILE A 268 17.29 31.33 2.77
C ILE A 268 16.79 32.75 3.04
N SER A 269 16.61 33.10 4.33
CA SER A 269 16.14 34.41 4.77
C SER A 269 17.23 35.42 4.47
N THR A 270 16.99 36.29 3.50
CA THR A 270 17.94 37.29 3.00
C THR A 270 17.91 38.60 3.79
N ASP A 271 17.26 38.63 4.97
CA ASP A 271 17.06 39.85 5.76
C ASP A 271 18.38 40.52 6.23
N GLU A 272 19.54 39.86 6.17
CA GLU A 272 20.87 40.46 6.40
C GLU A 272 21.95 40.14 5.34
N PHE A 273 21.58 39.74 4.12
CA PHE A 273 22.57 39.22 3.16
C PHE A 273 23.35 40.29 2.38
N ILE A 274 24.60 39.98 2.09
CA ILE A 274 25.59 40.84 1.41
C ILE A 274 26.00 42.09 2.21
N THR A 275 26.58 41.93 3.41
CA THR A 275 27.41 43.01 4.01
C THR A 275 28.90 42.85 3.71
N SER A 276 29.30 41.76 3.03
CA SER A 276 30.70 41.42 2.78
C SER A 276 30.92 40.82 1.39
N SER A 277 32.05 41.18 0.79
CA SER A 277 32.56 40.66 -0.48
C SER A 277 33.40 39.38 -0.34
N ASP A 278 33.53 38.84 0.88
CA ASP A 278 34.25 37.60 1.18
C ASP A 278 33.27 36.41 1.25
N PRO A 279 33.37 35.42 0.33
CA PRO A 279 32.56 34.19 0.36
C PRO A 279 32.61 33.44 1.69
N ALA A 280 33.72 33.54 2.44
CA ALA A 280 33.89 32.87 3.73
C ALA A 280 33.19 33.59 4.90
N THR A 281 32.74 34.83 4.70
CA THR A 281 31.96 35.61 5.68
C THR A 281 30.46 35.57 5.43
N PHE A 282 30.04 34.87 4.37
CA PHE A 282 28.64 34.65 4.06
C PHE A 282 27.99 33.82 5.18
N ARG A 283 27.09 34.44 5.93
CA ARG A 283 26.24 33.75 6.88
C ARG A 283 24.84 33.70 6.29
N VAL A 284 24.42 32.52 5.83
CA VAL A 284 22.98 32.26 5.81
C VAL A 284 22.53 32.13 7.26
N VAL A 285 21.62 33.00 7.70
CA VAL A 285 21.13 33.03 9.08
C VAL A 285 19.95 32.06 9.17
N GLU A 286 20.02 31.10 10.09
CA GLU A 286 18.87 30.25 10.42
C GLU A 286 17.74 31.14 10.93
N ASN A 287 16.51 30.88 10.52
CA ASN A 287 15.37 31.63 11.02
C ASN A 287 15.14 31.24 12.49
N GLU A 288 15.76 31.96 13.44
CA GLU A 288 15.67 31.69 14.90
C GLU A 288 14.22 31.84 15.46
N ASN A 289 13.20 32.06 14.62
CA ASN A 289 11.81 32.30 15.02
C ASN A 289 10.90 31.06 15.00
N LEU A 290 11.41 29.85 14.71
CA LEU A 290 10.67 28.60 14.91
C LEU A 290 11.17 27.91 16.18
N ASP A 291 10.48 28.22 17.28
CA ASP A 291 10.65 27.61 18.60
C ASP A 291 10.14 26.14 18.57
N HIS A 292 10.86 25.26 17.89
CA HIS A 292 10.68 23.82 17.98
C HIS A 292 11.86 23.19 18.71
N ALA A 293 11.88 23.41 20.03
CA ALA A 293 12.55 22.51 20.96
C ALA A 293 11.84 21.13 20.94
N VAL A 294 12.02 20.37 19.86
CA VAL A 294 11.79 18.94 19.85
C VAL A 294 13.05 18.30 20.43
N ASP A 295 12.86 17.40 21.39
CA ASP A 295 13.92 16.69 22.10
C ASP A 295 14.79 15.95 21.07
N ARG A 296 15.93 16.57 20.77
CA ARG A 296 16.82 16.23 19.66
C ARG A 296 17.49 14.90 19.99
N PRO A 297 17.16 13.77 19.33
CA PRO A 297 17.84 12.52 19.60
C PRO A 297 19.31 12.69 19.23
N GLU A 298 20.22 12.25 20.11
CA GLU A 298 21.64 12.22 19.78
C GLU A 298 21.85 11.33 18.54
N PRO A 299 22.75 11.71 17.60
CA PRO A 299 23.01 10.90 16.41
C PRO A 299 23.37 9.48 16.84
N SER A 300 22.57 8.53 16.39
CA SER A 300 22.82 7.11 16.58
C SER A 300 24.02 6.72 15.72
N ASP A 301 25.10 6.24 16.36
CA ASP A 301 26.24 5.56 15.74
C ASP A 301 25.80 4.19 15.16
N SER A 302 24.79 4.16 14.28
CA SER A 302 24.30 2.94 13.65
C SER A 302 24.58 2.95 12.15
N ASP A 303 25.55 2.10 11.80
CA ASP A 303 26.00 1.64 10.49
C ASP A 303 26.57 2.70 9.53
N GLU A 304 27.88 2.59 9.26
CA GLU A 304 28.57 3.25 8.15
C GLU A 304 27.91 2.81 6.83
N VAL A 305 26.82 3.46 6.43
CA VAL A 305 26.32 3.35 5.06
C VAL A 305 27.40 3.96 4.17
N THR A 306 28.05 3.13 3.37
CA THR A 306 28.96 3.59 2.32
C THR A 306 28.15 4.42 1.33
N ALA A 307 28.17 5.74 1.48
CA ALA A 307 27.42 6.68 0.66
C ALA A 307 28.01 6.72 -0.77
N GLU A 308 27.58 5.79 -1.61
CA GLU A 308 27.90 5.75 -3.03
C GLU A 308 26.74 6.35 -3.85
N GLY A 309 27.07 7.26 -4.77
CA GLY A 309 26.11 7.93 -5.67
C GLY A 309 25.71 7.10 -6.89
N GLU A 310 26.00 5.80 -6.87
CA GLU A 310 25.52 4.83 -7.84
C GLU A 310 24.69 3.78 -7.10
N LEU A 311 23.67 3.25 -7.77
CA LEU A 311 22.93 2.10 -7.23
C LEU A 311 23.91 0.95 -7.02
N PRO A 312 23.85 0.22 -5.88
CA PRO A 312 24.73 -0.90 -5.62
C PRO A 312 24.77 -1.88 -6.81
N GLU A 313 25.97 -2.22 -7.28
CA GLU A 313 26.17 -3.30 -8.26
C GLU A 313 25.84 -4.64 -7.59
N ALA A 314 24.56 -5.01 -7.59
CA ALA A 314 24.07 -6.29 -7.11
C ALA A 314 23.30 -7.01 -8.23
N ASP A 315 23.17 -8.34 -8.10
CA ASP A 315 22.32 -9.22 -8.93
C ASP A 315 20.80 -8.95 -8.69
N HIS A 316 20.45 -7.68 -8.48
CA HIS A 316 19.17 -7.16 -8.01
C HIS A 316 18.39 -6.46 -9.12
N ILE A 317 17.06 -6.45 -9.04
CA ILE A 317 16.21 -5.78 -10.03
C ILE A 317 15.85 -4.40 -9.53
N TRP A 318 16.41 -3.37 -10.19
CA TRP A 318 16.12 -1.97 -9.89
C TRP A 318 15.05 -1.41 -10.82
N ILE A 319 14.06 -0.73 -10.22
CA ILE A 319 13.10 0.13 -10.92
C ILE A 319 13.46 1.58 -10.63
N ARG A 320 13.96 2.29 -11.64
CA ARG A 320 14.30 3.71 -11.53
C ARG A 320 13.05 4.56 -11.67
N LEU A 321 12.85 5.49 -10.76
CA LEU A 321 11.71 6.40 -10.66
C LEU A 321 12.15 7.87 -10.58
N LEU A 322 13.39 8.14 -10.13
CA LEU A 322 13.98 9.48 -10.02
C LEU A 322 14.49 10.02 -11.38
N GLY A 323 13.60 10.05 -12.37
CA GLY A 323 13.87 10.44 -13.75
C GLY A 323 12.86 9.81 -14.70
N GLU A 324 13.29 9.50 -15.93
CA GLU A 324 12.47 8.69 -16.86
C GLU A 324 12.44 7.25 -16.33
N PRO A 325 11.26 6.69 -16.00
CA PRO A 325 11.24 5.38 -15.37
C PRO A 325 11.85 4.30 -16.24
N ALA A 326 12.67 3.45 -15.62
CA ALA A 326 13.39 2.38 -16.31
C ALA A 326 13.52 1.16 -15.41
N VAL A 327 13.46 -0.05 -15.97
CA VAL A 327 13.73 -1.28 -15.23
C VAL A 327 14.99 -1.92 -15.76
N THR A 328 15.89 -2.29 -14.85
CA THR A 328 17.15 -2.95 -15.19
C THR A 328 17.23 -4.31 -14.50
N PRO A 329 16.74 -5.39 -15.13
CA PRO A 329 16.95 -6.74 -14.62
C PRO A 329 18.40 -7.18 -14.89
N PRO A 330 19.05 -7.97 -14.01
CA PRO A 330 20.39 -8.50 -14.23
C PRO A 330 20.50 -9.38 -15.49
N SER A 331 19.44 -10.13 -15.79
CA SER A 331 19.33 -11.00 -16.96
C SER A 331 17.97 -10.80 -17.63
N PRO A 332 17.80 -9.72 -18.41
CA PRO A 332 16.49 -9.35 -18.96
C PRO A 332 16.03 -10.38 -19.98
N GLY A 333 14.80 -10.85 -19.82
CA GLY A 333 14.13 -11.65 -20.86
C GLY A 333 13.66 -10.80 -22.05
N PRO A 334 12.93 -11.39 -23.01
CA PRO A 334 12.44 -10.64 -24.16
C PRO A 334 11.26 -9.71 -23.79
N ALA A 335 11.43 -8.40 -23.93
CA ALA A 335 10.37 -7.40 -23.79
C ALA A 335 9.59 -7.10 -25.09
N GLU A 336 10.05 -7.63 -26.23
CA GLU A 336 9.39 -7.53 -27.55
C GLU A 336 9.08 -6.08 -28.01
N GLY A 337 9.90 -5.09 -27.65
CA GLY A 337 9.68 -3.69 -28.03
C GLY A 337 8.57 -3.00 -27.23
N ARG A 338 8.19 -3.55 -26.06
CA ARG A 338 7.18 -2.98 -25.15
C ARG A 338 7.76 -2.53 -23.81
N GLU A 339 9.07 -2.31 -23.75
CA GLU A 339 9.82 -1.96 -22.54
C GLU A 339 9.12 -0.83 -21.77
N LYS A 340 8.79 0.30 -22.43
CA LYS A 340 8.12 1.45 -21.78
C LYS A 340 6.79 1.07 -21.10
N SER A 341 5.93 0.32 -21.79
CA SER A 341 4.63 -0.10 -21.24
C SER A 341 4.77 -1.14 -20.12
N LEU A 342 5.79 -2.00 -20.18
CA LEU A 342 6.08 -2.95 -19.12
C LEU A 342 6.68 -2.25 -17.89
N THR A 343 7.54 -1.24 -18.10
CA THR A 343 8.06 -0.38 -17.04
C THR A 343 6.94 0.35 -16.31
N GLU A 344 5.96 0.90 -17.02
CA GLU A 344 4.82 1.57 -16.38
C GLU A 344 4.01 0.63 -15.48
N ILE A 345 3.80 -0.61 -15.91
CA ILE A 345 3.15 -1.62 -15.07
C ILE A 345 4.04 -1.96 -13.87
N ALA A 346 5.35 -2.15 -14.07
CA ALA A 346 6.27 -2.45 -12.97
C ALA A 346 6.30 -1.33 -11.92
N ALA A 347 6.37 -0.07 -12.37
CA ALA A 347 6.30 1.11 -11.52
C ALA A 347 4.98 1.15 -10.73
N LEU A 348 3.84 0.92 -11.40
CA LEU A 348 2.54 0.85 -10.72
C LEU A 348 2.50 -0.23 -9.63
N LEU A 349 3.07 -1.40 -9.91
CA LEU A 349 3.07 -2.52 -8.96
C LEU A 349 3.98 -2.28 -7.75
N ILE A 350 5.13 -1.61 -7.93
CA ILE A 350 6.08 -1.38 -6.83
C ILE A 350 5.67 -0.20 -5.94
N THR A 351 5.01 0.82 -6.49
CA THR A 351 4.60 2.01 -5.74
C THR A 351 3.23 1.87 -5.07
N THR A 352 2.56 0.71 -5.22
CA THR A 352 1.25 0.47 -4.60
C THR A 352 1.39 -0.60 -3.51
N ASP A 353 1.33 -0.15 -2.26
CA ASP A 353 1.37 -1.02 -1.09
C ASP A 353 0.26 -2.09 -1.18
N GLY A 354 0.58 -3.33 -0.83
CA GLY A 354 -0.39 -4.42 -0.87
C GLY A 354 -0.76 -4.90 -2.29
N GLY A 355 -0.07 -4.43 -3.33
CA GLY A 355 -0.28 -4.85 -4.71
C GLY A 355 -1.53 -4.28 -5.37
N VAL A 356 -1.69 -4.59 -6.65
CA VAL A 356 -2.69 -3.92 -7.51
C VAL A 356 -3.69 -4.91 -8.06
N LEU A 357 -4.98 -4.68 -7.80
CA LEU A 357 -6.05 -5.50 -8.36
C LEU A 357 -6.10 -5.37 -9.88
N ALA A 358 -6.64 -6.41 -10.51
CA ALA A 358 -6.61 -6.48 -11.96
C ALA A 358 -7.47 -5.39 -12.64
N ALA A 359 -8.52 -4.92 -11.96
CA ALA A 359 -9.35 -3.80 -12.41
C ALA A 359 -8.63 -2.45 -12.29
N ASP A 360 -7.79 -2.28 -11.28
CA ASP A 360 -7.01 -1.05 -11.07
C ASP A 360 -5.85 -0.95 -12.04
N ILE A 361 -5.23 -2.08 -12.42
CA ILE A 361 -4.28 -2.12 -13.53
C ILE A 361 -4.98 -1.65 -14.82
N ASP A 362 -6.19 -2.16 -15.10
CA ASP A 362 -6.92 -1.81 -16.31
C ASP A 362 -7.28 -0.30 -16.32
N SER A 363 -7.72 0.27 -15.20
CA SER A 363 -8.12 1.67 -15.10
C SER A 363 -6.94 2.65 -15.12
N LYS A 364 -5.80 2.29 -14.51
CA LYS A 364 -4.62 3.15 -14.41
C LYS A 364 -3.75 3.09 -15.68
N ILE A 365 -3.60 1.92 -16.30
CA ILE A 365 -2.73 1.74 -17.48
C ILE A 365 -3.49 1.95 -18.79
N TRP A 366 -4.79 1.65 -18.83
CA TRP A 366 -5.62 1.82 -20.03
C TRP A 366 -6.94 2.57 -19.75
N PRO A 367 -6.90 3.80 -19.19
CA PRO A 367 -8.09 4.55 -18.77
C PRO A 367 -9.08 4.78 -19.92
N HIS A 368 -8.59 5.09 -21.12
CA HIS A 368 -9.43 5.30 -22.30
C HIS A 368 -10.18 4.04 -22.75
N ASP A 369 -9.56 2.86 -22.63
CA ASP A 369 -10.20 1.59 -23.01
C ASP A 369 -11.29 1.21 -21.99
N VAL A 370 -11.08 1.52 -20.70
CA VAL A 370 -12.09 1.33 -19.64
C VAL A 370 -13.29 2.26 -19.85
N GLU A 371 -13.06 3.53 -20.17
CA GLU A 371 -14.14 4.48 -20.42
C GLU A 371 -14.92 4.13 -21.70
N ALA A 372 -14.22 3.70 -22.75
CA ALA A 372 -14.87 3.19 -23.96
C ALA A 372 -15.73 1.95 -23.69
N ALA A 373 -15.34 1.10 -22.74
CA ALA A 373 -16.14 -0.06 -22.34
C ALA A 373 -17.46 0.35 -21.65
N ARG A 374 -17.48 1.45 -20.89
CA ARG A 374 -18.65 1.93 -20.13
C ARG A 374 -19.74 2.59 -20.98
N THR A 375 -19.38 3.13 -22.14
CA THR A 375 -20.27 3.95 -22.97
C THR A 375 -21.03 3.17 -24.05
N GLY A 376 -20.82 1.86 -24.17
CA GLY A 376 -21.43 0.98 -25.18
C GLY A 376 -22.71 0.27 -24.72
N THR A 377 -23.29 -0.55 -25.61
CA THR A 377 -24.34 -1.52 -25.23
C THR A 377 -23.76 -2.64 -24.35
N ALA A 378 -24.62 -3.39 -23.65
CA ALA A 378 -24.19 -4.50 -22.78
C ALA A 378 -23.31 -5.54 -23.51
N GLU A 379 -23.61 -5.86 -24.77
CA GLU A 379 -22.76 -6.75 -25.58
C GLU A 379 -21.38 -6.14 -25.89
N GLN A 380 -21.34 -4.84 -26.19
CA GLN A 380 -20.10 -4.12 -26.48
C GLN A 380 -19.22 -3.97 -25.24
N GLU A 381 -19.82 -3.66 -24.10
CA GLU A 381 -19.15 -3.62 -22.80
C GLU A 381 -18.52 -4.97 -22.46
N LYS A 382 -19.27 -6.07 -22.64
CA LYS A 382 -18.77 -7.43 -22.40
C LYS A 382 -17.57 -7.77 -23.29
N GLU A 383 -17.63 -7.42 -24.57
CA GLU A 383 -16.52 -7.66 -25.50
C GLU A 383 -15.29 -6.80 -25.15
N ALA A 384 -15.50 -5.53 -24.79
CA ALA A 384 -14.44 -4.62 -24.38
C ALA A 384 -13.72 -5.12 -23.11
N LYS A 385 -14.46 -5.51 -22.06
CA LYS A 385 -13.91 -6.13 -20.84
C LYS A 385 -13.10 -7.39 -21.15
N ALA A 386 -13.56 -8.22 -22.08
CA ALA A 386 -12.82 -9.41 -22.50
C ALA A 386 -11.51 -9.09 -23.25
N ARG A 387 -11.48 -8.00 -24.03
CA ARG A 387 -10.27 -7.50 -24.70
C ARG A 387 -9.27 -6.93 -23.70
N LEU A 388 -9.71 -6.10 -22.75
CA LEU A 388 -8.91 -5.57 -21.65
C LEU A 388 -8.24 -6.69 -20.86
N ARG A 389 -9.02 -7.68 -20.40
CA ARG A 389 -8.48 -8.85 -19.68
C ARG A 389 -7.40 -9.59 -20.47
N ARG A 390 -7.57 -9.78 -21.78
CA ARG A 390 -6.56 -10.42 -22.64
C ARG A 390 -5.29 -9.57 -22.71
N ARG A 391 -5.43 -8.26 -22.97
CA ARG A 391 -4.32 -7.29 -23.04
C ARG A 391 -3.52 -7.27 -21.74
N ARG A 392 -4.19 -7.18 -20.59
CA ARG A 392 -3.58 -7.23 -19.26
C ARG A 392 -2.81 -8.51 -19.00
N ASN A 393 -3.44 -9.67 -19.21
CA ASN A 393 -2.79 -10.97 -18.98
C ASN A 393 -1.56 -11.16 -19.89
N GLU A 394 -1.66 -10.67 -21.13
CA GLU A 394 -0.56 -10.64 -22.08
C GLU A 394 0.58 -9.71 -21.66
N ALA A 395 0.29 -8.55 -21.07
CA ALA A 395 1.27 -7.63 -20.53
C ALA A 395 1.95 -8.21 -19.29
N LEU A 396 1.19 -8.73 -18.31
CA LEU A 396 1.73 -9.37 -17.10
C LEU A 396 2.56 -10.62 -17.40
N SER A 397 2.18 -11.42 -18.39
CA SER A 397 2.97 -12.57 -18.84
C SER A 397 4.30 -12.14 -19.46
N ARG A 398 4.31 -11.04 -20.22
CA ARG A 398 5.55 -10.46 -20.78
C ARG A 398 6.41 -9.83 -19.71
N LEU A 399 5.82 -9.04 -18.80
CA LEU A 399 6.50 -8.44 -17.67
C LEU A 399 7.22 -9.51 -16.85
N ARG A 400 6.53 -10.60 -16.49
CA ARG A 400 7.14 -11.74 -15.76
C ARG A 400 8.36 -12.31 -16.47
N LYS A 401 8.27 -12.52 -17.78
CA LYS A 401 9.39 -13.05 -18.57
C LYS A 401 10.54 -12.06 -18.69
N TRP A 402 10.22 -10.77 -18.79
CA TRP A 402 11.20 -9.70 -18.94
C TRP A 402 11.99 -9.47 -17.66
N LEU A 403 11.30 -9.38 -16.51
CA LEU A 403 11.94 -9.26 -15.19
C LEU A 403 12.73 -10.52 -14.83
N GLY A 404 12.17 -11.70 -15.12
CA GLY A 404 12.79 -12.97 -14.78
C GLY A 404 12.65 -13.31 -13.30
N ASP A 405 13.71 -13.90 -12.75
CA ASP A 405 13.79 -14.34 -11.36
C ASP A 405 14.72 -13.39 -10.59
N THR A 406 14.47 -13.27 -9.29
CA THR A 406 15.31 -12.53 -8.32
C THR A 406 16.62 -13.28 -8.05
N GLU A 407 17.53 -12.66 -7.31
CA GLU A 407 18.79 -13.30 -6.88
C GLU A 407 18.57 -14.61 -6.09
N THR A 408 17.45 -14.77 -5.39
CA THR A 408 17.09 -15.99 -4.64
C THR A 408 16.54 -17.10 -5.56
N GLY A 409 16.33 -16.81 -6.84
CA GLY A 409 15.75 -17.72 -7.82
C GLY A 409 14.22 -17.75 -7.84
N GLU A 410 13.57 -16.81 -7.14
CA GLU A 410 12.12 -16.68 -7.08
C GLU A 410 11.60 -15.70 -8.15
N PRO A 411 10.44 -15.93 -8.78
CA PRO A 411 9.94 -15.04 -9.83
C PRO A 411 9.72 -13.60 -9.34
N ALA A 412 10.32 -12.62 -10.01
CA ALA A 412 10.23 -11.21 -9.63
C ALA A 412 8.79 -10.66 -9.68
N LEU A 413 7.96 -11.14 -10.62
CA LEU A 413 6.52 -10.91 -10.61
C LEU A 413 5.81 -12.12 -10.03
N ILE A 414 5.33 -11.98 -8.78
CA ILE A 414 4.65 -13.03 -8.04
C ILE A 414 3.46 -13.53 -8.88
N LYS A 415 3.40 -14.85 -9.05
CA LYS A 415 2.34 -15.46 -9.85
C LYS A 415 1.08 -15.52 -9.01
N SER A 416 0.15 -14.60 -9.26
CA SER A 416 -1.22 -14.77 -8.79
C SER A 416 -1.78 -16.10 -9.32
N GLY A 417 -2.09 -17.02 -8.39
CA GLY A 417 -2.70 -18.32 -8.71
C GLY A 417 -4.17 -18.22 -9.11
N ASP A 418 -4.74 -17.02 -9.06
CA ASP A 418 -6.14 -16.73 -9.27
C ASP A 418 -6.43 -16.27 -10.71
N ARG A 419 -7.53 -16.80 -11.28
CA ARG A 419 -8.01 -16.41 -12.62
C ARG A 419 -9.11 -15.36 -12.57
N THR A 420 -9.62 -15.04 -11.38
CA THR A 420 -10.74 -14.13 -11.14
C THR A 420 -10.27 -12.68 -11.20
N GLY A 421 -9.00 -12.42 -10.87
CA GLY A 421 -8.39 -11.10 -10.88
C GLY A 421 -8.59 -10.34 -9.57
N ARG A 422 -8.92 -11.07 -8.49
CA ARG A 422 -9.14 -10.56 -7.14
C ARG A 422 -7.89 -10.68 -6.27
N THR A 423 -6.93 -11.53 -6.64
CA THR A 423 -5.58 -11.40 -6.06
C THR A 423 -4.89 -10.16 -6.64
N PRO A 424 -4.38 -9.27 -5.77
CA PRO A 424 -3.50 -8.20 -6.20
C PRO A 424 -2.25 -8.76 -6.90
N GLN A 425 -1.85 -8.15 -8.01
CA GLN A 425 -0.54 -8.41 -8.60
C GLN A 425 0.51 -7.70 -7.74
N ARG A 426 1.61 -8.38 -7.44
CA ARG A 426 2.70 -7.89 -6.60
C ARG A 426 4.04 -8.26 -7.20
N LEU A 427 5.02 -7.38 -7.05
CA LEU A 427 6.42 -7.75 -7.24
C LEU A 427 6.95 -8.43 -5.98
N HIS A 428 8.02 -9.18 -6.13
CA HIS A 428 8.75 -9.75 -5.01
C HIS A 428 9.42 -8.64 -4.21
N ASP A 429 9.54 -8.80 -2.89
CA ASP A 429 10.16 -7.79 -1.99
C ASP A 429 11.65 -7.55 -2.30
N ALA A 430 12.26 -8.47 -3.04
CA ALA A 430 13.62 -8.33 -3.59
C ALA A 430 13.66 -7.52 -4.91
N VAL A 431 12.59 -6.83 -5.28
CA VAL A 431 12.61 -5.80 -6.34
C VAL A 431 12.47 -4.47 -5.62
N THR A 432 13.40 -3.55 -5.84
CA THR A 432 13.38 -2.23 -5.18
C THR A 432 13.56 -1.11 -6.20
N THR A 433 13.44 0.12 -5.71
CA THR A 433 13.53 1.33 -6.50
C THR A 433 14.73 2.19 -6.10
N ASP A 434 15.14 3.08 -6.99
CA ASP A 434 16.10 4.14 -6.62
C ASP A 434 15.52 5.11 -5.58
N TRP A 435 14.19 5.20 -5.48
CA TRP A 435 13.50 5.92 -4.42
C TRP A 435 13.60 5.23 -3.05
N ASP A 436 13.50 3.90 -2.98
CA ASP A 436 13.71 3.17 -1.73
C ASP A 436 15.14 3.40 -1.22
N TYR A 437 16.12 3.33 -2.12
CA TYR A 437 17.52 3.63 -1.79
C TYR A 437 17.74 5.11 -1.42
N TRP A 438 17.04 6.04 -2.08
CA TRP A 438 17.03 7.45 -1.70
C TRP A 438 16.50 7.63 -0.26
N GLN A 439 15.42 6.95 0.12
CA GLN A 439 14.85 7.01 1.47
C GLN A 439 15.76 6.39 2.53
N GLU A 440 16.59 5.40 2.16
CA GLU A 440 17.66 4.90 3.01
C GLU A 440 18.77 5.94 3.18
N LEU A 441 19.17 6.65 2.11
CA LEU A 441 20.20 7.68 2.18
C LEU A 441 19.75 8.92 2.94
N VAL A 442 18.51 9.37 2.74
CA VAL A 442 17.92 10.56 3.37
C VAL A 442 16.95 10.10 4.45
N ASN A 443 17.52 9.70 5.60
CA ASN A 443 16.78 9.05 6.67
C ASN A 443 16.35 9.94 7.84
N SER A 444 16.42 11.25 7.64
CA SER A 444 15.87 12.25 8.53
C SER A 444 15.70 13.54 7.74
N HIS A 445 15.27 14.63 8.40
CA HIS A 445 15.26 15.95 7.78
C HIS A 445 16.64 16.28 7.15
N PRO A 446 16.73 16.94 5.97
CA PRO A 446 17.99 17.07 5.24
C PRO A 446 19.08 17.74 6.07
N ALA A 447 18.70 18.69 6.92
CA ALA A 447 19.58 19.38 7.87
C ALA A 447 20.33 18.43 8.84
N ASP A 448 19.74 17.27 9.15
CA ASP A 448 20.30 16.30 10.10
C ASP A 448 21.13 15.20 9.40
N VAL A 449 20.97 15.03 8.08
CA VAL A 449 21.69 14.01 7.29
C VAL A 449 23.07 14.51 6.87
N ASP A 450 24.08 13.65 6.83
CA ASP A 450 25.45 13.99 6.41
C ASP A 450 25.54 14.44 4.95
N THR A 451 26.41 15.41 4.64
CA THR A 451 26.59 15.92 3.26
C THR A 451 26.94 14.83 2.24
N ALA A 452 27.69 13.80 2.63
CA ALA A 452 28.04 12.70 1.74
C ALA A 452 26.81 11.89 1.30
N ARG A 453 25.86 11.65 2.22
CA ARG A 453 24.61 10.93 1.93
C ARG A 453 23.66 11.78 1.09
N LEU A 454 23.54 13.08 1.39
CA LEU A 454 22.77 14.01 0.55
C LEU A 454 23.32 14.07 -0.88
N SER A 455 24.65 14.12 -1.03
CA SER A 455 25.29 14.12 -2.35
C SER A 455 25.11 12.80 -3.08
N ALA A 456 25.15 11.66 -2.38
CA ALA A 456 24.89 10.34 -2.97
C ALA A 456 23.42 10.22 -3.40
N ALA A 457 22.50 10.71 -2.59
CA ALA A 457 21.07 10.75 -2.92
C ALA A 457 20.86 11.56 -4.20
N LEU A 458 21.32 12.83 -4.23
CA LEU A 458 21.12 13.72 -5.38
C LEU A 458 21.72 13.17 -6.68
N ALA A 459 22.77 12.34 -6.61
CA ALA A 459 23.35 11.67 -7.78
C ALA A 459 22.43 10.61 -8.42
N LEU A 460 21.42 10.09 -7.70
CA LEU A 460 20.42 9.17 -8.25
C LEU A 460 19.44 9.86 -9.21
N VAL A 461 19.27 11.19 -9.05
CA VAL A 461 18.31 12.00 -9.80
C VAL A 461 18.83 12.24 -11.21
N THR A 462 18.09 11.75 -12.19
CA THR A 462 18.41 11.89 -13.62
C THR A 462 17.46 12.82 -14.38
N GLY A 463 16.49 13.38 -13.67
CA GLY A 463 15.49 14.30 -14.17
C GLY A 463 14.28 14.33 -13.25
N GLN A 464 13.20 14.97 -13.68
CA GLN A 464 11.95 14.98 -12.91
C GLN A 464 11.46 13.53 -12.69
N PRO A 465 11.06 13.16 -11.46
CA PRO A 465 10.48 11.86 -11.17
C PRO A 465 9.30 11.54 -12.09
N PHE A 466 9.23 10.29 -12.55
CA PHE A 466 8.23 9.83 -13.53
C PHE A 466 8.17 10.68 -14.82
N SER A 467 9.29 11.23 -15.28
CA SER A 467 9.31 11.96 -16.56
C SER A 467 9.04 11.01 -17.73
N SER A 468 8.33 11.51 -18.74
CA SER A 468 7.95 10.73 -19.92
C SER A 468 7.63 11.67 -21.09
N ASP A 469 7.99 11.25 -22.30
CA ASP A 469 7.55 11.90 -23.55
C ASP A 469 6.05 11.67 -23.85
N ASP A 470 5.44 10.66 -23.22
CA ASP A 470 4.02 10.36 -23.34
C ASP A 470 3.24 11.09 -22.23
N PRO A 471 2.37 12.07 -22.57
CA PRO A 471 1.61 12.86 -21.59
C PRO A 471 0.54 12.06 -20.86
N THR A 472 0.25 10.82 -21.28
CA THR A 472 -0.73 9.94 -20.62
C THR A 472 -0.10 8.90 -19.70
N ALA A 473 1.22 8.73 -19.77
CA ALA A 473 1.93 7.77 -18.94
C ALA A 473 2.05 8.26 -17.50
N TYR A 474 1.97 7.33 -16.55
CA TYR A 474 2.19 7.58 -15.12
C TYR A 474 1.24 8.59 -14.45
N GLY A 475 0.13 9.00 -15.09
CA GLY A 475 -0.82 9.94 -14.48
C GLY A 475 -1.48 9.43 -13.19
N TRP A 476 -1.39 8.14 -12.91
CA TRP A 476 -1.80 7.54 -11.63
C TRP A 476 -0.81 7.81 -10.48
N ALA A 477 0.41 8.26 -10.78
CA ALA A 477 1.50 8.47 -9.84
C ALA A 477 1.60 9.93 -9.37
N ASP A 478 0.67 10.81 -9.77
CA ASP A 478 0.78 12.27 -9.54
C ASP A 478 1.10 12.64 -8.09
N HIS A 479 0.46 11.99 -7.11
CA HIS A 479 0.73 12.24 -5.69
C HIS A 479 2.16 11.87 -5.32
N THR A 480 2.57 10.62 -5.57
CA THR A 480 3.92 10.12 -5.30
C THR A 480 4.99 10.93 -6.03
N LYS A 481 4.69 11.38 -7.25
CA LYS A 481 5.56 12.27 -8.02
C LYS A 481 5.79 13.61 -7.29
N GLN A 482 4.75 14.22 -6.74
CA GLN A 482 4.89 15.48 -5.98
C GLN A 482 5.69 15.27 -4.69
N ASP A 483 5.48 14.15 -4.00
CA ASP A 483 6.26 13.80 -2.80
C ASP A 483 7.77 13.69 -3.13
N MET A 484 8.11 13.00 -4.22
CA MET A 484 9.49 12.88 -4.69
C MET A 484 10.07 14.23 -5.13
N ILE A 485 9.29 15.06 -5.83
CA ILE A 485 9.73 16.39 -6.27
C ILE A 485 10.13 17.23 -5.05
N SER A 486 9.25 17.34 -4.05
CA SER A 486 9.50 18.12 -2.83
C SER A 486 10.75 17.63 -2.11
N ALA A 487 10.86 16.31 -1.89
CA ALA A 487 12.01 15.76 -1.18
C ALA A 487 13.34 16.01 -1.91
N VAL A 488 13.34 15.94 -3.24
CA VAL A 488 14.54 16.18 -4.06
C VAL A 488 14.94 17.66 -4.04
N THR A 489 13.99 18.59 -4.15
CA THR A 489 14.27 20.04 -4.09
C THR A 489 14.80 20.46 -2.73
N ASP A 490 14.26 19.90 -1.65
CA ASP A 490 14.69 20.20 -0.29
C ASP A 490 16.14 19.74 -0.05
N VAL A 491 16.48 18.54 -0.53
CA VAL A 491 17.86 18.01 -0.49
C VAL A 491 18.80 18.83 -1.38
N ALA A 492 18.35 19.25 -2.56
CA ALA A 492 19.15 20.05 -3.48
C ALA A 492 19.49 21.43 -2.88
N GLU A 493 18.51 22.12 -2.29
CA GLU A 493 18.70 23.42 -1.63
C GLU A 493 19.60 23.31 -0.39
N GLU A 494 19.38 22.32 0.47
CA GLU A 494 20.22 22.08 1.65
C GLU A 494 21.66 21.77 1.24
N LEU A 495 21.86 20.88 0.26
CA LEU A 495 23.18 20.49 -0.21
C LEU A 495 23.92 21.69 -0.84
N ALA A 496 23.23 22.48 -1.67
CA ALA A 496 23.80 23.70 -2.25
C ALA A 496 24.20 24.70 -1.16
N THR A 497 23.36 24.87 -0.14
CA THR A 497 23.63 25.75 1.00
C THR A 497 24.87 25.32 1.78
N ARG A 498 25.06 24.03 2.02
CA ARG A 498 26.26 23.50 2.69
C ARG A 498 27.54 23.74 1.90
N TYR A 499 27.50 23.53 0.59
CA TYR A 499 28.63 23.81 -0.30
C TYR A 499 28.97 25.30 -0.36
N ILE A 500 27.96 26.20 -0.33
CA ILE A 500 28.18 27.65 -0.24
C ILE A 500 28.84 28.02 1.09
N ARG A 501 28.35 27.48 2.22
CA ARG A 501 28.85 27.80 3.57
C ARG A 501 30.19 27.14 3.91
N GLY A 502 30.58 26.08 3.21
CA GLY A 502 31.66 25.20 3.66
C GLY A 502 31.32 24.48 4.97
N GLN A 503 30.05 24.08 5.13
CA GLN A 503 29.53 23.39 6.31
C GLN A 503 29.67 21.87 6.12
N GLN A 504 30.31 21.18 7.07
CA GLN A 504 30.72 19.76 7.00
C GLN A 504 31.74 19.41 5.89
N VAL A 505 31.73 20.12 4.77
CA VAL A 505 32.65 19.99 3.63
C VAL A 505 33.33 21.33 3.32
N PRO A 506 34.50 21.37 2.66
CA PRO A 506 35.08 22.62 2.17
C PRO A 506 34.12 23.36 1.23
N GLN A 507 34.19 24.70 1.20
CA GLN A 507 33.40 25.50 0.28
C GLN A 507 33.68 25.09 -1.18
N ASP A 508 32.62 24.78 -1.92
CA ASP A 508 32.69 24.38 -3.34
C ASP A 508 31.50 24.98 -4.10
N LEU A 509 31.72 26.15 -4.69
CA LEU A 509 30.66 26.88 -5.40
C LEU A 509 30.25 26.20 -6.71
N ALA A 510 31.12 25.38 -7.30
CA ALA A 510 30.75 24.62 -8.50
C ALA A 510 29.79 23.49 -8.13
N ALA A 511 30.09 22.75 -7.06
CA ALA A 511 29.19 21.72 -6.53
C ALA A 511 27.85 22.31 -6.05
N ALA A 512 27.87 23.49 -5.42
CA ALA A 512 26.65 24.20 -5.03
C ALA A 512 25.76 24.53 -6.24
N HIS A 513 26.34 25.08 -7.30
CA HIS A 513 25.61 25.39 -8.53
C HIS A 513 25.03 24.13 -9.18
N THR A 514 25.82 23.05 -9.25
CA THR A 514 25.33 21.76 -9.79
C THR A 514 24.16 21.21 -8.97
N ALA A 515 24.24 21.21 -7.64
CA ALA A 515 23.15 20.74 -6.79
C ALA A 515 21.87 21.55 -6.99
N ALA A 516 22.00 22.88 -7.03
CA ALA A 516 20.87 23.78 -7.29
C ALA A 516 20.28 23.60 -8.70
N GLU A 517 21.11 23.42 -9.73
CA GLU A 517 20.63 23.14 -11.09
C GLU A 517 19.87 21.81 -11.16
N THR A 518 20.30 20.75 -10.47
CA THR A 518 19.55 19.50 -10.38
C THR A 518 18.17 19.69 -9.75
N GLY A 519 18.07 20.51 -8.69
CA GLY A 519 16.76 20.88 -8.11
C GLY A 519 15.86 21.60 -9.11
N LEU A 520 16.41 22.55 -9.87
CA LEU A 520 15.67 23.30 -10.90
C LEU A 520 15.26 22.46 -12.13
N GLU A 521 15.99 21.39 -12.43
CA GLU A 521 15.60 20.43 -13.47
C GLU A 521 14.39 19.58 -13.04
N VAL A 522 14.23 19.34 -11.74
CA VAL A 522 13.11 18.60 -11.15
C VAL A 522 11.90 19.50 -10.97
N ASP A 523 12.11 20.68 -10.39
CA ASP A 523 11.09 21.70 -10.24
C ASP A 523 11.65 23.11 -10.48
N ILE A 524 11.22 23.70 -11.58
CA ILE A 524 11.63 25.03 -12.00
C ILE A 524 11.05 26.14 -11.11
N VAL A 525 10.00 25.85 -10.33
CA VAL A 525 9.36 26.86 -9.47
C VAL A 525 10.01 27.00 -8.10
N HIS A 526 10.96 26.12 -7.75
CA HIS A 526 11.61 26.12 -6.45
C HIS A 526 12.61 27.30 -6.31
N GLU A 527 12.13 28.44 -5.81
CA GLU A 527 12.90 29.69 -5.68
C GLU A 527 14.17 29.55 -4.83
N GLY A 528 14.19 28.64 -3.85
CA GLY A 528 15.37 28.32 -3.05
C GLY A 528 16.58 27.87 -3.88
N CYS A 529 16.34 26.98 -4.84
CA CYS A 529 17.38 26.51 -5.77
C CYS A 529 17.84 27.63 -6.70
N TRP A 530 16.93 28.52 -7.15
CA TRP A 530 17.31 29.71 -7.90
C TRP A 530 18.26 30.61 -7.12
N ARG A 531 17.90 30.93 -5.86
CA ARG A 531 18.73 31.75 -4.97
C ARG A 531 20.11 31.10 -4.79
N ALA A 532 20.17 29.81 -4.49
CA ALA A 532 21.42 29.08 -4.30
C ALA A 532 22.32 29.12 -5.55
N ALA A 533 21.77 28.88 -6.75
CA ALA A 533 22.52 28.93 -8.01
C ALA A 533 23.07 30.34 -8.31
N ILE A 534 22.26 31.38 -8.10
CA ILE A 534 22.66 32.79 -8.27
C ILE A 534 23.78 33.15 -7.29
N ILE A 535 23.64 32.77 -6.01
CA ILE A 535 24.66 33.01 -4.98
C ILE A 535 25.97 32.31 -5.34
N ALA A 536 25.91 31.02 -5.72
CA ALA A 536 27.09 30.23 -6.06
C ALA A 536 27.87 30.82 -7.25
N THR A 537 27.16 31.22 -8.31
CA THR A 537 27.78 31.80 -9.53
C THR A 537 28.28 33.23 -9.31
N HIS A 538 27.58 34.02 -8.48
CA HIS A 538 28.03 35.34 -8.09
C HIS A 538 29.38 35.28 -7.38
N PHE A 539 29.50 34.43 -6.36
CA PHE A 539 30.72 34.32 -5.56
C PHE A 539 31.86 33.57 -6.26
N SER A 540 31.58 32.78 -7.31
CA SER A 540 32.62 32.20 -8.17
C SER A 540 33.20 33.23 -9.15
N GLY A 541 32.58 34.41 -9.26
CA GLY A 541 32.96 35.48 -10.19
C GLY A 541 32.42 35.29 -11.61
N ASP A 542 31.54 34.31 -11.82
CA ASP A 542 30.91 34.05 -13.12
C ASP A 542 29.69 34.96 -13.33
N THR A 543 29.98 36.22 -13.68
CA THR A 543 28.96 37.24 -13.89
C THR A 543 28.02 36.93 -15.06
N GLU A 544 28.49 36.19 -16.07
CA GLU A 544 27.68 35.85 -17.26
C GLU A 544 26.62 34.81 -16.88
N THR A 545 27.02 33.73 -16.20
CA THR A 545 26.09 32.71 -15.71
C THR A 545 25.12 33.27 -14.68
N THR A 546 25.61 34.10 -13.75
CA THR A 546 24.77 34.78 -12.75
C THR A 546 23.66 35.61 -13.44
N GLN A 547 24.01 36.44 -14.43
CA GLN A 547 23.01 37.24 -15.15
C GLN A 547 22.01 36.36 -15.89
N ARG A 548 22.47 35.27 -16.53
CA ARG A 548 21.60 34.32 -17.23
C ARG A 548 20.61 33.66 -16.29
N LEU A 549 21.01 33.30 -15.08
CA LEU A 549 20.13 32.71 -14.06
C LEU A 549 19.08 33.73 -13.59
N ILE A 550 19.47 34.98 -13.33
CA ILE A 550 18.53 36.06 -12.97
C ILE A 550 17.49 36.27 -14.09
N ASP A 551 17.94 36.43 -15.34
CA ASP A 551 17.06 36.66 -16.49
C ASP A 551 16.09 35.48 -16.68
N ARG A 552 16.57 34.24 -16.51
CA ARG A 552 15.75 33.02 -16.63
C ARG A 552 14.73 32.93 -15.50
N MET A 553 15.13 33.10 -14.24
CA MET A 553 14.23 33.05 -13.08
C MET A 553 13.07 34.06 -13.22
N ILE A 554 13.37 35.31 -13.60
CA ILE A 554 12.34 36.34 -13.83
C ILE A 554 11.38 35.90 -14.95
N THR A 555 11.92 35.37 -16.05
CA THR A 555 11.10 34.90 -17.19
C THR A 555 10.16 33.77 -16.79
N GLU A 556 10.61 32.81 -15.98
CA GLU A 556 9.80 31.68 -15.52
C GLU A 556 8.71 32.14 -14.52
N LEU A 557 9.05 32.99 -13.55
CA LEU A 557 8.06 33.56 -12.61
C LEU A 557 7.01 34.42 -13.32
N ASP A 558 7.43 35.25 -14.28
CA ASP A 558 6.51 36.03 -15.13
C ASP A 558 5.59 35.13 -15.96
N ALA A 559 6.09 34.00 -16.47
CA ALA A 559 5.30 33.03 -17.24
C ALA A 559 4.26 32.29 -16.38
N LEU A 560 4.52 32.15 -15.08
CA LEU A 560 3.61 31.56 -14.10
C LEU A 560 2.64 32.60 -13.47
N GLU A 561 2.81 33.88 -13.80
CA GLU A 561 2.08 35.01 -13.18
C GLU A 561 2.28 35.08 -11.64
N GLU A 562 3.41 34.59 -11.14
CA GLU A 562 3.76 34.57 -9.71
C GLU A 562 4.70 35.73 -9.36
N GLU A 563 4.49 36.34 -8.19
CA GLU A 563 5.46 37.30 -7.65
C GLU A 563 6.59 36.56 -6.92
N PRO A 564 7.87 36.98 -7.07
CA PRO A 564 8.96 36.35 -6.34
C PRO A 564 8.75 36.40 -4.82
N GLU A 565 9.23 35.36 -4.13
CA GLU A 565 9.29 35.29 -2.67
C GLU A 565 10.02 36.49 -2.06
N HIS A 566 9.73 36.79 -0.79
CA HIS A 566 10.36 37.92 -0.07
C HIS A 566 11.89 37.78 -0.11
N GLU A 567 12.37 36.57 0.09
CA GLU A 567 13.77 36.19 0.14
C GLU A 567 14.46 36.46 -1.21
N THR A 568 13.78 36.12 -2.31
CA THR A 568 14.26 36.36 -3.67
C THR A 568 14.26 37.85 -4.01
N LYS A 569 13.20 38.59 -3.64
CA LYS A 569 13.13 40.06 -3.81
C LYS A 569 14.31 40.76 -3.11
N MET A 570 14.63 40.31 -1.90
CA MET A 570 15.72 40.83 -1.11
C MET A 570 17.09 40.50 -1.71
N LEU A 571 17.33 39.28 -2.20
CA LEU A 571 18.56 38.91 -2.93
C LEU A 571 18.78 39.81 -4.14
N LEU A 572 17.75 39.99 -4.97
CA LEU A 572 17.80 40.83 -6.17
C LEU A 572 18.09 42.30 -5.81
N SER A 573 17.44 42.83 -4.76
CA SER A 573 17.68 44.18 -4.28
C SER A 573 19.12 44.41 -3.78
N GLN A 574 19.71 43.42 -3.12
CA GLN A 574 21.09 43.48 -2.64
C GLN A 574 22.10 43.43 -3.78
N LEU A 575 21.88 42.55 -4.76
CA LEU A 575 22.70 42.48 -5.97
C LEU A 575 22.65 43.78 -6.78
N ASP A 576 21.48 44.41 -6.89
CA ASP A 576 21.32 45.69 -7.59
C ASP A 576 22.00 46.85 -6.84
N SER A 577 21.75 46.96 -5.53
CA SER A 577 22.30 48.05 -4.73
C SER A 577 23.82 47.97 -4.51
N THR A 578 24.37 46.76 -4.38
CA THR A 578 25.80 46.54 -4.09
C THR A 578 26.62 46.32 -5.36
N TYR A 579 26.04 45.67 -6.37
CA TYR A 579 26.72 45.22 -7.58
C TYR A 579 25.97 45.61 -8.87
N GLY A 580 25.10 46.62 -8.86
CA GLY A 580 24.30 47.05 -10.03
C GLY A 580 25.10 47.49 -11.26
N SER A 581 26.42 47.65 -11.16
CA SER A 581 27.29 47.78 -12.36
C SER A 581 27.58 46.45 -13.07
N HIS A 582 27.36 45.33 -12.39
CA HIS A 582 27.63 43.97 -12.88
C HIS A 582 26.37 43.28 -13.39
N TYR A 583 25.21 43.54 -12.79
CA TYR A 583 23.96 42.85 -13.10
C TYR A 583 22.87 43.83 -13.54
N ARG A 584 22.00 43.38 -14.44
CA ARG A 584 20.77 44.05 -14.85
C ARG A 584 19.62 43.39 -14.11
N ILE A 585 19.03 44.09 -13.14
CA ILE A 585 17.96 43.58 -12.30
C ILE A 585 16.77 44.53 -12.46
N GLY A 586 15.63 44.01 -12.92
CA GLY A 586 14.45 44.80 -13.26
C GLY A 586 14.23 44.96 -14.77
N ALA A 587 12.95 44.96 -15.16
CA ALA A 587 12.41 44.76 -16.51
C ALA A 587 13.30 45.25 -17.68
N ALA A 588 13.91 44.29 -18.37
CA ALA A 588 14.15 44.44 -19.79
C ALA A 588 12.77 44.42 -20.47
N SER A 589 12.26 45.59 -20.84
CA SER A 589 11.16 45.71 -21.81
C SER A 589 11.58 45.19 -23.18
#